data_AF-A0A6H0FQY0-F1
#
_entry.id   AF-A0A6H0FQY0-F1
#
_cell.length_a   1.000
_cell.length_b   1.000
_cell.length_c   1.000
_cell.angle_alpha   90.00
_cell.angle_beta   90.00
_cell.angle_gamma   90.00
#
_symmetry.space_group_name_H-M   'P 1'
#
loop_
_entity.id
_entity.type
_entity.pdbx_description
1 polymer ?
#
loop_
_entity_poly.entity_id
_entity_poly.type
_entity_poly.pdbx_seq_one_letter_code
_entity_poly.pdbx_strand_id
1 'polypeptide(L)'
;MKMTAKIALFSAAIVTMGSLAACQSTTQPPKPEHGMMQDGPREGHHRMKHREFTPEQKAAWEQHRAERKARFEQIQKACDGKANGQPVSVQVGDKTLEGTCNLRFEPKRPQPPVNAPVPAPVQAK
;
A
#
# COMPACT_ATOMS: atom_id res chain seq x y z
N MET A 1 -4.54 -22.99 70.89
CA MET A 1 -5.94 -22.66 70.52
C MET A 1 -6.15 -22.96 69.05
N LYS A 2 -7.11 -23.87 68.78
CA LYS A 2 -7.98 -24.10 67.59
C LYS A 2 -7.53 -23.61 66.18
N MET A 3 -7.46 -24.58 65.26
CA MET A 3 -7.43 -24.44 63.79
C MET A 3 -8.64 -23.67 63.26
N THR A 4 -8.49 -22.94 62.14
CA THR A 4 -9.52 -22.87 61.08
C THR A 4 -8.90 -22.36 59.77
N ALA A 5 -8.69 -23.29 58.83
CA ALA A 5 -8.62 -22.95 57.41
C ALA A 5 -10.03 -22.58 56.93
N LYS A 6 -10.15 -21.53 56.12
CA LYS A 6 -11.38 -21.23 55.36
C LYS A 6 -11.03 -21.15 53.89
N ILE A 7 -11.20 -22.29 53.24
CA ILE A 7 -11.38 -22.40 51.80
C ILE A 7 -12.70 -21.69 51.47
N ALA A 8 -12.66 -20.65 50.66
CA ALA A 8 -13.83 -20.10 50.00
C ALA A 8 -13.67 -20.35 48.49
N LEU A 9 -14.27 -21.45 48.04
CA LEU A 9 -14.56 -21.74 46.65
C LEU A 9 -15.55 -20.69 46.14
N PHE A 10 -15.16 -19.90 45.15
CA PHE A 10 -16.13 -19.26 44.24
C PHE A 10 -15.78 -19.62 42.80
N SER A 11 -16.48 -20.66 42.37
CA SER A 11 -16.68 -21.09 41.00
C SER A 11 -17.26 -19.98 40.13
N ALA A 12 -16.70 -19.81 38.94
CA ALA A 12 -17.46 -19.47 37.73
C ALA A 12 -16.62 -19.86 36.52
N ALA A 13 -16.65 -21.14 36.15
CA ALA A 13 -16.22 -21.57 34.83
C ALA A 13 -17.21 -21.01 33.81
N ILE A 14 -16.79 -20.01 33.04
CA ILE A 14 -17.46 -19.64 31.79
C ILE A 14 -16.49 -20.02 30.68
N VAL A 15 -16.53 -21.30 30.30
CA VAL A 15 -16.07 -21.70 28.97
C VAL A 15 -17.33 -22.02 28.21
N THR A 16 -17.86 -20.99 27.55
CA THR A 16 -18.79 -21.16 26.44
C THR A 16 -18.10 -22.04 25.41
N MET A 17 -18.45 -23.33 25.40
CA MET A 17 -18.15 -24.20 24.27
C MET A 17 -18.86 -23.59 23.06
N GLY A 18 -18.05 -22.96 22.19
CA GLY A 18 -18.53 -22.40 20.94
C GLY A 18 -19.19 -23.51 20.12
N SER A 19 -20.44 -23.29 19.73
CA SER A 19 -20.99 -23.99 18.59
C SER A 19 -20.09 -23.68 17.40
N LEU A 20 -19.44 -24.71 16.85
CA LEU A 20 -18.86 -24.64 15.52
C LEU A 20 -20.03 -24.42 14.56
N ALA A 21 -20.42 -23.16 14.37
CA ALA A 21 -21.04 -22.77 13.13
C ALA A 21 -19.99 -23.08 12.07
N ALA A 22 -20.13 -24.25 11.43
CA ALA A 22 -19.54 -24.46 10.13
C ALA A 22 -19.93 -23.21 9.33
N CYS A 23 -18.95 -22.39 8.98
CA CYS A 23 -19.13 -21.43 7.90
C CYS A 23 -19.39 -22.29 6.68
N GLN A 24 -20.67 -22.57 6.47
CA GLN A 24 -21.21 -23.16 5.28
C GLN A 24 -20.59 -22.37 4.14
N SER A 25 -19.77 -23.05 3.35
CA SER A 25 -19.09 -22.50 2.19
C SER A 25 -20.19 -21.93 1.30
N THR A 26 -20.48 -20.64 1.47
CA THR A 26 -21.26 -19.90 0.51
C THR A 26 -20.31 -19.72 -0.65
N THR A 27 -20.47 -20.59 -1.65
CA THR A 27 -19.97 -20.33 -3.00
C THR A 27 -20.56 -18.98 -3.38
N GLN A 28 -19.79 -17.90 -3.15
CA GLN A 28 -20.13 -16.62 -3.74
C GLN A 28 -20.20 -16.87 -5.25
N PRO A 29 -21.28 -16.48 -5.93
CA PRO A 29 -21.24 -16.41 -7.38
C PRO A 29 -20.01 -15.56 -7.75
N PRO A 30 -19.26 -15.93 -8.80
CA PRO A 30 -18.09 -15.16 -9.20
C PRO A 30 -18.53 -13.70 -9.32
N LYS A 31 -17.88 -12.83 -8.53
CA LYS A 31 -18.03 -11.39 -8.68
C LYS A 31 -17.81 -11.09 -10.17
N PRO A 32 -18.62 -10.22 -10.80
CA PRO A 32 -18.33 -9.81 -12.15
C PRO A 32 -16.89 -9.32 -12.15
N GLU A 33 -16.06 -10.04 -12.90
CA GLU A 33 -14.71 -9.65 -13.25
C GLU A 33 -14.76 -8.15 -13.51
N HIS A 34 -13.99 -7.37 -12.76
CA HIS A 34 -13.80 -5.97 -13.13
C HIS A 34 -13.18 -6.04 -14.51
N GLY A 35 -14.01 -5.81 -15.53
CA GLY A 35 -13.60 -5.95 -16.92
C GLY A 35 -12.32 -5.17 -17.08
N MET A 36 -11.23 -5.92 -17.27
CA MET A 36 -10.01 -5.39 -17.85
C MET A 36 -10.50 -4.59 -19.06
N MET A 37 -10.25 -3.28 -19.02
CA MET A 37 -10.69 -2.30 -20.02
C MET A 37 -10.67 -2.97 -21.39
N GLN A 38 -11.85 -3.25 -21.96
CA GLN A 38 -11.93 -3.84 -23.28
C GLN A 38 -11.21 -2.90 -24.23
N ASP A 39 -10.14 -3.40 -24.85
CA ASP A 39 -9.39 -2.72 -25.91
C ASP A 39 -10.32 -2.50 -27.12
N GLY A 40 -11.20 -1.52 -27.03
CA GLY A 40 -11.86 -0.91 -28.18
C GLY A 40 -10.83 -0.20 -29.06
N PRO A 41 -11.17 0.14 -30.31
CA PRO A 41 -10.23 0.74 -31.25
C PRO A 41 -9.51 1.93 -30.60
N ARG A 42 -8.17 1.88 -30.56
CA ARG A 42 -7.29 2.92 -30.03
C ARG A 42 -7.25 4.16 -30.95
N GLU A 43 -8.39 4.64 -31.43
CA GLU A 43 -8.48 5.91 -32.12
C GLU A 43 -8.63 7.04 -31.10
N GLY A 44 -7.50 7.61 -30.73
CA GLY A 44 -7.47 8.84 -29.95
C GLY A 44 -6.38 8.81 -28.92
N HIS A 45 -5.18 9.25 -29.31
CA HIS A 45 -4.25 9.81 -28.35
C HIS A 45 -4.96 10.98 -27.66
N HIS A 46 -5.57 10.74 -26.50
CA HIS A 46 -5.91 11.81 -25.58
C HIS A 46 -4.59 12.45 -25.17
N ARG A 47 -4.18 13.48 -25.93
CA ARG A 47 -3.21 14.47 -25.46
C ARG A 47 -3.84 15.04 -24.21
N MET A 48 -3.45 14.49 -23.06
CA MET A 48 -3.76 15.03 -21.76
C MET A 48 -3.33 16.49 -21.83
N LYS A 49 -4.27 17.42 -22.03
CA LYS A 49 -3.95 18.84 -22.05
C LYS A 49 -3.24 19.10 -20.73
N HIS A 50 -2.01 19.61 -20.78
CA HIS A 50 -1.29 20.03 -19.58
C HIS A 50 -2.21 21.00 -18.86
N ARG A 51 -2.86 20.53 -17.80
CA ARG A 51 -3.66 21.40 -16.95
C ARG A 51 -2.66 22.27 -16.21
N GLU A 52 -2.49 23.49 -16.71
CA GLU A 52 -1.62 24.47 -16.08
C GLU A 52 -2.22 24.80 -14.72
N PHE A 53 -1.51 24.42 -13.65
CA PHE A 53 -1.91 24.75 -12.29
C PHE A 53 -1.71 26.25 -12.04
N THR A 54 -2.63 26.86 -11.27
CA THR A 54 -2.41 28.22 -10.77
C THR A 54 -1.18 28.25 -9.83
N PRO A 55 -0.53 29.41 -9.62
CA PRO A 55 0.63 29.51 -8.71
C PRO A 55 0.33 28.98 -7.30
N GLU A 56 -0.85 29.27 -6.76
CA GLU A 56 -1.29 28.76 -5.45
C GLU A 56 -1.47 27.24 -5.45
N GLN A 57 -2.05 26.68 -6.51
CA GLN A 57 -2.19 25.23 -6.67
C GLN A 57 -0.83 24.54 -6.80
N LYS A 58 0.13 25.15 -7.49
CA LYS A 58 1.51 24.64 -7.57
C LYS A 58 2.17 24.62 -6.19
N ALA A 59 2.05 25.70 -5.43
CA ALA A 59 2.62 25.78 -4.08
C ALA A 59 2.02 24.72 -3.15
N ALA A 60 0.69 24.55 -3.14
CA ALA A 60 0.04 23.49 -2.35
C ALA A 60 0.50 22.09 -2.79
N TRP A 61 0.61 21.87 -4.10
CA TRP A 61 1.08 20.58 -4.63
C TRP A 61 2.52 20.26 -4.23
N GLU A 62 3.41 21.25 -4.26
CA GLU A 62 4.80 21.12 -3.83
C GLU A 62 4.91 20.82 -2.34
N GLN A 63 4.14 21.51 -1.51
CA GLN A 63 4.05 21.23 -0.06
C GLN A 63 3.64 19.77 0.20
N HIS A 64 2.53 19.32 -0.39
CA HIS A 64 2.07 17.94 -0.26
C HIS A 64 3.05 16.92 -0.85
N ARG A 65 3.81 17.29 -1.88
CA ARG A 65 4.84 16.43 -2.46
C ARG A 65 6.01 16.27 -1.50
N ALA A 66 6.47 17.35 -0.86
CA ALA A 66 7.54 17.32 0.13
C ALA A 66 7.13 16.49 1.35
N GLU A 67 5.93 16.70 1.89
CA GLU A 67 5.41 15.92 3.01
C GLU A 67 5.35 14.42 2.70
N ARG A 68 4.78 14.06 1.53
CA ARG A 68 4.74 12.65 1.09
C ARG A 68 6.13 12.07 0.94
N LYS A 69 7.07 12.81 0.35
CA LYS A 69 8.44 12.33 0.16
C LYS A 69 9.10 12.02 1.52
N ALA A 70 9.03 12.93 2.48
CA ALA A 70 9.59 12.71 3.81
C ALA A 70 8.98 11.48 4.50
N ARG A 71 7.66 11.31 4.40
CA ARG A 71 6.95 10.14 4.92
C ARG A 71 7.43 8.83 4.27
N PHE A 72 7.52 8.81 2.94
CA PHE A 72 7.97 7.62 2.21
C PHE A 72 9.42 7.26 2.52
N GLU A 73 10.30 8.24 2.68
CA GLU A 73 11.68 8.02 3.09
C GLU A 73 11.78 7.39 4.48
N GLN A 74 10.96 7.81 5.44
CA GLN A 74 10.91 7.19 6.77
C GLN A 74 10.46 5.72 6.70
N ILE A 75 9.43 5.43 5.91
CA ILE A 75 8.94 4.06 5.72
C ILE A 75 10.01 3.20 5.04
N GLN A 76 10.68 3.73 4.02
CA GLN A 76 11.72 3.02 3.30
C GLN A 76 12.89 2.67 4.23
N LYS A 77 13.34 3.64 5.05
CA LYS A 77 14.41 3.41 6.03
C LYS A 77 14.06 2.35 7.07
N ALA A 78 12.79 2.21 7.44
CA ALA A 78 12.37 1.15 8.35
C ALA A 78 12.58 -0.26 7.77
N CYS A 79 12.67 -0.37 6.44
CA CYS A 79 12.94 -1.61 5.72
C CYS A 79 14.42 -1.84 5.39
N ASP A 80 15.31 -0.89 5.67
CA ASP A 80 16.74 -1.07 5.41
C ASP A 80 17.30 -2.20 6.30
N GLY A 81 17.96 -3.17 5.67
CA GLY A 81 18.49 -4.35 6.34
C GLY A 81 17.44 -5.37 6.81
N LYS A 82 16.15 -5.16 6.50
CA LYS A 82 15.07 -6.11 6.80
C LYS A 82 14.92 -7.15 5.69
N ALA A 83 14.54 -8.36 6.07
CA ALA A 83 14.24 -9.41 5.10
C ALA A 83 12.88 -9.19 4.44
N ASN A 84 12.69 -9.81 3.26
CA ASN A 84 11.39 -9.83 2.61
C ASN A 84 10.33 -10.47 3.51
N GLY A 85 9.17 -9.83 3.64
CA GLY A 85 8.07 -10.26 4.50
C GLY A 85 8.22 -9.90 5.98
N GLN A 86 9.34 -9.29 6.40
CA GLN A 86 9.54 -8.95 7.81
C GLN A 86 8.56 -7.83 8.25
N PRO A 87 7.87 -7.99 9.41
CA PRO A 87 6.97 -6.97 9.92
C PRO A 87 7.74 -5.74 10.41
N VAL A 88 7.20 -4.56 10.12
CA VAL A 88 7.71 -3.26 10.57
C VAL A 88 6.55 -2.38 11.01
N SER A 89 6.85 -1.48 11.94
CA SER A 89 5.90 -0.50 12.48
C SER A 89 6.54 0.88 12.38
N VAL A 90 5.87 1.81 11.69
CA VAL A 90 6.41 3.15 11.39
C VAL A 90 5.43 4.21 11.91
N GLN A 91 5.90 5.12 12.76
CA GLN A 91 5.10 6.26 13.20
C GLN A 91 5.15 7.38 12.15
N VAL A 92 3.97 7.86 11.76
CA VAL A 92 3.80 8.96 10.82
C VAL A 92 2.75 9.92 11.37
N GLY A 93 3.21 11.07 11.88
CA GLY A 93 2.39 11.94 12.71
C GLY A 93 1.94 11.19 13.96
N ASP A 94 0.65 11.25 14.28
CA ASP A 94 0.08 10.60 15.47
C ASP A 94 -0.38 9.15 15.22
N LYS A 95 -0.03 8.58 14.07
CA LYS A 95 -0.49 7.25 13.66
C LYS A 95 0.68 6.29 13.48
N THR A 96 0.53 5.10 14.04
CA THR A 96 1.43 3.98 13.80
C THR A 96 0.93 3.17 12.62
N LEU A 97 1.78 2.97 11.62
CA LEU A 97 1.51 2.16 10.44
C LEU A 97 2.22 0.82 10.58
N GLU A 98 1.45 -0.26 10.67
CA GLU A 98 1.96 -1.62 10.65
C GLU A 98 1.95 -2.17 9.22
N GLY A 99 3.01 -2.88 8.86
CA GLY A 99 3.12 -3.50 7.54
C GLY A 99 4.28 -4.46 7.46
N THR A 100 4.58 -4.93 6.25
CA THR A 100 5.71 -5.82 5.97
C THR A 100 6.60 -5.23 4.89
N CYS A 101 7.91 -5.45 5.00
CA CYS A 101 8.86 -5.04 3.99
C CYS A 101 8.80 -5.97 2.78
N ASN A 102 8.72 -5.40 1.58
CA ASN A 102 8.78 -6.15 0.33
C ASN A 102 10.08 -5.84 -0.41
N LEU A 103 10.90 -6.85 -0.65
CA LEU A 103 12.13 -6.70 -1.41
C LEU A 103 11.83 -6.83 -2.91
N ARG A 104 12.12 -5.78 -3.67
CA ARG A 104 11.92 -5.74 -5.12
C ARG A 104 13.25 -5.57 -5.82
N PHE A 105 13.45 -6.34 -6.89
CA PHE A 105 14.57 -6.13 -7.79
C PHE A 105 14.25 -4.97 -8.75
N GLU A 106 15.06 -3.91 -8.70
CA GLU A 106 15.02 -2.85 -9.69
C GLU A 106 16.22 -2.99 -10.64
N PRO A 107 16.01 -3.40 -11.90
CA PRO A 107 17.10 -3.47 -12.85
C PRO A 107 17.63 -2.06 -13.14
N LYS A 108 18.95 -1.90 -13.10
CA LYS A 108 19.60 -0.68 -13.63
C LYS A 108 19.32 -0.65 -15.13
N ARG A 109 18.49 0.30 -15.57
CA ARG A 109 18.28 0.54 -16.99
C ARG A 109 19.58 1.12 -17.56
N PRO A 110 20.08 0.63 -18.72
CA PRO A 110 21.15 1.32 -19.41
C PRO A 110 20.69 2.76 -19.66
N GLN A 111 21.52 3.72 -19.28
CA GLN A 111 21.23 5.12 -19.58
C GLN A 111 21.18 5.23 -21.10
N PRO A 112 20.12 5.81 -21.69
CA PRO A 112 20.17 6.15 -23.11
C PRO A 112 21.40 7.02 -23.31
N PRO A 113 22.19 6.81 -24.38
CA PRO A 113 23.39 7.58 -24.59
C PRO A 113 23.04 9.06 -24.52
N VAL A 114 23.71 9.81 -23.65
CA VAL A 114 23.53 11.26 -23.45
C VAL A 114 23.82 12.08 -24.73
N ASN A 115 24.31 11.42 -25.77
CA ASN A 115 24.55 11.94 -27.11
C ASN A 115 23.72 11.22 -28.20
N ALA A 116 22.62 10.56 -27.85
CA ALA A 116 21.69 10.08 -28.87
C ALA A 116 21.22 11.29 -29.68
N PRO A 117 21.35 11.27 -31.02
CA PRO A 117 20.81 12.34 -31.85
C PRO A 117 19.32 12.47 -31.53
N VAL A 118 18.88 13.69 -31.25
CA VAL A 118 17.44 13.99 -31.17
C VAL A 118 16.83 13.45 -32.47
N PRO A 119 15.84 12.54 -32.40
CA PRO A 119 15.21 12.04 -33.62
C PRO A 119 14.68 13.23 -34.40
N ALA A 120 15.15 13.37 -35.63
CA ALA A 120 14.77 14.47 -36.51
C ALA A 120 13.23 14.51 -36.58
N PRO A 121 12.62 15.72 -36.56
CA PRO A 121 11.18 15.83 -36.71
C PRO A 121 10.80 15.17 -38.03
N VAL A 122 10.06 14.07 -37.92
CA VAL A 122 9.51 13.37 -39.09
C VAL A 122 8.53 14.35 -39.73
N GLN A 123 8.95 14.97 -40.83
CA GLN A 123 8.08 15.82 -41.62
C GLN A 123 6.98 14.92 -42.19
N ALA A 124 5.76 15.13 -41.72
CA ALA A 124 4.58 14.49 -42.27
C ALA A 124 4.44 14.93 -43.74
N LYS A 125 4.29 13.95 -44.63
CA LYS A 125 4.03 14.16 -46.06
C LYS A 125 2.54 14.28 -46.31
#